data_AF-A0A267TJK4-F1
#
_entry.id   AF-A0A267TJK4-F1
#
_cell.length_a   1.000
_cell.length_b   1.000
_cell.length_c   1.000
_cell.angle_alpha   90.00
_cell.angle_beta   90.00
_cell.angle_gamma   90.00
#
_symmetry.space_group_name_H-M   'P 1'
#
loop_
_entity.id
_entity.type
_entity.pdbx_description
1 polymer ?
#
loop_
_entity_poly.entity_id
_entity_poly.type
_entity_poly.pdbx_seq_one_letter_code
_entity_poly.pdbx_strand_id
1 'polypeptide(L)'
;MPIYRDLLQSDYWKVKREEIIKRDNNKCQHCFNKSHLEYNLSTFSLKPSKGNSTIINIHNSNGTEVFTERNFTFYSSLKSSLKDILIVVYEEDSTLNKVIGFFSTNISISENEVDEEIENNINNELLKFEPHRREAIRYYLKSYDPPRRLIISKLIEKKIKASINNLELNALNWSEVKNLHVHHKYYQMGKLPWDYPDEALITLCWRCHEGIHRKEKTKWLNENGQVVGSLTPCLRCFGAGVFPEFNHVQNGICFRCDGAKYEEFITNH
;
A
#
# COMPACT_ATOMS: atom_id res chain seq x y z
N MET A 1 -13.73 -30.80 12.21
CA MET A 1 -13.07 -30.33 10.98
C MET A 1 -12.88 -28.82 11.10
N PRO A 2 -11.76 -28.25 10.63
CA PRO A 2 -11.57 -26.80 10.64
C PRO A 2 -12.64 -26.12 9.78
N ILE A 3 -13.18 -25.00 10.26
CA ILE A 3 -14.08 -24.18 9.45
C ILE A 3 -13.25 -23.40 8.42
N TYR A 4 -13.85 -23.01 7.30
CA TYR A 4 -13.11 -22.45 6.15
C TYR A 4 -12.20 -21.27 6.52
N ARG A 5 -12.60 -20.47 7.52
CA ARG A 5 -11.77 -19.40 8.06
C ARG A 5 -10.43 -19.89 8.62
N ASP A 6 -10.42 -20.98 9.38
CA ASP A 6 -9.18 -21.47 10.01
C ASP A 6 -8.16 -21.87 8.94
N LEU A 7 -8.65 -22.37 7.79
CA LEU A 7 -7.83 -22.63 6.61
C LEU A 7 -7.19 -21.34 6.08
N LEU A 8 -7.90 -20.20 6.10
CA LEU A 8 -7.35 -18.90 5.71
C LEU A 8 -6.32 -18.34 6.70
N GLN A 9 -6.18 -18.91 7.89
CA GLN A 9 -5.13 -18.55 8.85
C GLN A 9 -3.93 -19.51 8.80
N SER A 10 -4.04 -20.59 8.02
CA SER A 10 -2.98 -21.60 7.90
C SER A 10 -1.79 -21.07 7.10
N ASP A 11 -0.61 -21.66 7.34
CA ASP A 11 0.61 -21.27 6.64
C ASP A 11 0.55 -21.61 5.14
N TYR A 12 -0.18 -22.66 4.76
CA TYR A 12 -0.44 -22.98 3.34
C TYR A 12 -1.13 -21.82 2.62
N TRP A 13 -2.16 -21.24 3.23
CA TRP A 13 -2.83 -20.08 2.64
C TRP A 13 -1.95 -18.83 2.66
N LYS A 14 -1.15 -18.61 3.72
CA LYS A 14 -0.23 -17.46 3.76
C LYS A 14 0.79 -17.52 2.62
N VAL A 15 1.39 -18.70 2.39
CA VAL A 15 2.32 -18.93 1.28
C VAL A 15 1.62 -18.70 -0.06
N LYS A 16 0.47 -19.34 -0.30
CA LYS A 16 -0.28 -19.15 -1.56
C LYS A 16 -0.68 -17.69 -1.77
N ARG A 17 -1.12 -17.01 -0.71
CA ARG A 17 -1.49 -15.58 -0.77
C ARG A 17 -0.29 -14.72 -1.19
N GLU A 18 0.89 -14.96 -0.62
CA GLU A 18 2.11 -14.24 -0.99
C GLU A 18 2.51 -14.51 -2.45
N GLU A 19 2.38 -15.75 -2.92
CA GLU A 19 2.64 -16.11 -4.32
C GLU A 19 1.72 -15.34 -5.28
N ILE A 20 0.42 -15.31 -5.00
CA ILE A 20 -0.56 -14.58 -5.83
C ILE A 20 -0.30 -13.07 -5.82
N ILE A 21 0.02 -12.48 -4.66
CA ILE A 21 0.35 -11.05 -4.56
C ILE A 21 1.63 -10.72 -5.35
N LYS A 22 2.66 -11.60 -5.27
CA LYS A 22 3.90 -11.46 -6.04
C LYS A 22 3.66 -11.61 -7.54
N ARG A 23 2.88 -12.61 -7.97
CA ARG A 23 2.45 -12.80 -9.36
C ARG A 23 1.76 -11.53 -9.90
N ASP A 24 0.93 -10.92 -9.07
CA ASP A 24 0.19 -9.70 -9.38
C ASP A 24 1.03 -8.42 -9.17
N ASN A 25 2.35 -8.55 -9.00
CA ASN A 25 3.34 -7.47 -8.87
C ASN A 25 3.03 -6.48 -7.74
N ASN A 26 2.52 -6.97 -6.59
CA ASN A 26 2.08 -6.15 -5.47
C ASN A 26 1.06 -5.05 -5.88
N LYS A 27 0.24 -5.34 -6.89
CA LYS A 27 -0.79 -4.42 -7.39
C LYS A 27 -2.18 -5.01 -7.23
N CYS A 28 -3.11 -4.15 -6.81
CA CYS A 28 -4.52 -4.38 -7.09
C CYS A 28 -4.71 -4.53 -8.61
N GLN A 29 -5.30 -5.63 -9.05
CA GLN A 29 -5.51 -5.92 -10.48
C GLN A 29 -6.70 -5.15 -11.09
N HIS A 30 -7.40 -4.35 -10.28
CA HIS A 30 -8.48 -3.48 -10.75
C HIS A 30 -8.06 -2.01 -10.84
N CYS A 31 -7.40 -1.47 -9.81
CA CYS A 31 -7.00 -0.06 -9.78
C CYS A 31 -5.50 0.18 -9.92
N PHE A 32 -4.68 -0.87 -9.99
CA PHE A 32 -3.21 -0.77 -10.05
C PHE A 32 -2.62 0.13 -8.94
N ASN A 33 -3.24 0.06 -7.75
CA ASN A 33 -2.94 0.87 -6.57
C ASN A 33 -3.19 2.38 -6.72
N LYS A 34 -3.90 2.83 -7.77
CA LYS A 34 -4.24 4.25 -7.99
C LYS A 34 -4.86 4.91 -6.77
N SER A 35 -5.75 4.22 -6.07
CA SER A 35 -6.40 4.75 -4.85
C SER A 35 -5.41 5.05 -3.73
N HIS A 36 -4.23 4.41 -3.71
CA HIS A 36 -3.19 4.70 -2.73
C HIS A 36 -2.36 5.93 -3.10
N LEU A 37 -2.38 6.37 -4.35
CA LEU A 37 -1.69 7.59 -4.78
C LEU A 37 -2.43 8.88 -4.36
N GLU A 38 -3.61 8.74 -3.74
CA GLU A 38 -4.34 9.83 -3.08
C GLU A 38 -3.71 10.21 -1.72
N TYR A 39 -2.92 9.31 -1.13
CA TYR A 39 -2.19 9.56 0.12
C TYR A 39 -0.91 10.38 -0.09
N ASN A 40 -0.22 10.71 1.01
CA ASN A 40 1.01 11.49 0.96
C ASN A 40 2.17 10.64 0.41
N LEU A 41 3.05 11.29 -0.35
CA LEU A 41 4.25 10.70 -0.92
C LEU A 41 5.50 11.36 -0.32
N SER A 42 6.52 10.58 0.02
CA SER A 42 7.81 11.13 0.43
C SER A 42 8.96 10.18 0.09
N THR A 43 10.18 10.61 0.42
CA THR A 43 11.31 9.68 0.58
C THR A 43 11.38 9.19 2.03
N PHE A 44 12.16 8.13 2.23
CA PHE A 44 12.45 7.61 3.56
C PHE A 44 13.94 7.24 3.65
N SER A 45 14.42 7.12 4.87
CA SER A 45 15.68 6.44 5.16
C SER A 45 15.41 5.14 5.93
N LEU A 46 16.26 4.15 5.71
CA LEU A 46 16.22 2.89 6.45
C LEU A 46 17.31 2.90 7.51
N LYS A 47 16.93 2.49 8.72
CA LYS A 47 17.86 2.24 9.81
C LYS A 47 17.72 0.79 10.28
N PRO A 48 18.79 -0.02 10.21
CA PRO A 48 18.77 -1.36 10.79
C PRO A 48 18.45 -1.32 12.28
N SER A 49 17.62 -2.25 12.76
CA SER A 49 17.36 -2.46 14.19
C SER A 49 18.06 -3.73 14.69
N LYS A 50 18.11 -3.93 16.01
CA LYS A 50 18.54 -5.23 16.58
C LYS A 50 17.55 -6.32 16.14
N GLY A 51 18.01 -7.33 15.41
CA GLY A 51 17.20 -8.43 14.85
C GLY A 51 17.02 -8.35 13.32
N ASN A 52 16.05 -9.08 12.76
CA ASN A 52 15.69 -9.04 11.33
C ASN A 52 14.77 -7.85 10.97
N SER A 53 14.64 -6.86 11.86
CA SER A 53 13.71 -5.74 11.73
C SER A 53 14.42 -4.50 11.19
N THR A 54 13.75 -3.77 10.30
CA THR A 54 14.18 -2.44 9.82
C THR A 54 13.24 -1.36 10.32
N ILE A 55 13.82 -0.20 10.62
CA ILE A 55 13.11 1.02 10.99
C ILE A 55 13.09 1.93 9.76
N ILE A 56 11.94 2.54 9.52
CA ILE A 56 11.71 3.43 8.39
C ILE A 56 11.45 4.83 8.93
N ASN A 57 12.30 5.78 8.55
CA ASN A 57 12.18 7.16 8.96
C ASN A 57 11.71 7.96 7.76
N ILE A 58 10.55 8.62 7.88
CA ILE A 58 10.00 9.49 6.83
C ILE A 58 10.38 10.93 7.14
N HIS A 59 10.81 11.68 6.12
CA HIS A 59 11.33 13.03 6.28
C HIS A 59 10.41 14.07 5.63
N ASN A 60 10.34 15.27 6.23
CA ASN A 60 9.67 16.44 5.63
C ASN A 60 10.63 17.16 4.68
N SER A 61 10.13 18.23 4.03
CA SER A 61 10.86 19.15 3.11
C SER A 61 12.29 19.48 3.50
N ASN A 62 12.55 19.57 4.81
CA ASN A 62 13.78 20.08 5.37
C ASN A 62 14.74 18.93 5.74
N GLY A 63 14.43 17.70 5.32
CA GLY A 63 15.16 16.50 5.73
C GLY A 63 14.99 16.16 7.21
N THR A 64 14.01 16.78 7.89
CA THR A 64 13.73 16.48 9.29
C THR A 64 12.80 15.28 9.37
N GLU A 65 13.14 14.31 10.21
CA GLU A 65 12.30 13.16 10.48
C GLU A 65 10.94 13.61 11.01
N VAL A 66 9.87 13.18 10.34
CA VAL A 66 8.47 13.46 10.69
C VAL A 66 7.91 12.35 11.55
N PHE A 67 8.20 11.10 11.18
CA PHE A 67 7.87 9.95 12.01
C PHE A 67 8.72 8.73 11.65
N THR A 68 8.71 7.78 12.59
CA THR A 68 9.40 6.50 12.50
C THR A 68 8.40 5.36 12.56
N GLU A 69 8.46 4.45 11.60
CA GLU A 69 7.75 3.16 11.64
C GLU A 69 8.72 2.01 11.95
N ARG A 70 8.32 1.12 12.89
CA ARG A 70 9.13 -0.01 13.35
C ARG A 70 8.55 -1.35 12.86
N ASN A 71 9.40 -2.38 12.83
CA ASN A 71 9.06 -3.79 12.57
C ASN A 71 8.80 -4.18 11.11
N PHE A 72 9.57 -3.64 10.16
CA PHE A 72 9.61 -4.22 8.81
C PHE A 72 10.57 -5.41 8.74
N THR A 73 10.09 -6.61 8.42
CA THR A 73 10.89 -7.83 8.26
C THR A 73 11.51 -7.98 6.85
N PHE A 74 11.44 -6.93 6.02
CA PHE A 74 11.60 -7.03 4.56
C PHE A 74 12.87 -6.37 4.00
N TYR A 75 13.86 -6.04 4.84
CA TYR A 75 15.12 -5.41 4.41
C TYR A 75 15.76 -6.12 3.21
N SER A 76 15.70 -7.46 3.19
CA SER A 76 16.26 -8.30 2.13
C SER A 76 15.64 -8.03 0.76
N SER A 77 14.34 -7.77 0.70
CA SER A 77 13.63 -7.58 -0.56
C SER A 77 13.69 -6.15 -1.09
N LEU A 78 13.97 -5.18 -0.22
CA LEU A 78 14.26 -3.81 -0.64
C LEU A 78 15.69 -3.66 -1.21
N LYS A 79 16.64 -4.54 -0.85
CA LYS A 79 18.06 -4.43 -1.25
C LYS A 79 18.28 -4.25 -2.75
N SER A 80 17.49 -4.91 -3.60
CA SER A 80 17.61 -4.78 -5.06
C SER A 80 17.10 -3.42 -5.58
N SER A 81 16.12 -2.83 -4.90
CA SER A 81 15.46 -1.57 -5.27
C SER A 81 16.09 -0.32 -4.63
N LEU A 82 17.02 -0.48 -3.68
CA LEU A 82 17.72 0.65 -3.02
C LEU A 82 18.62 1.48 -3.96
N LYS A 83 18.84 1.01 -5.20
CA LYS A 83 19.53 1.79 -6.24
C LYS A 83 18.63 2.86 -6.86
N ASP A 84 17.32 2.68 -6.78
CA ASP A 84 16.32 3.61 -7.32
C ASP A 84 15.86 4.59 -6.24
N ILE A 85 15.26 5.70 -6.68
CA ILE A 85 14.52 6.58 -5.79
C ILE A 85 13.23 5.85 -5.39
N LEU A 86 13.23 5.26 -4.19
CA LEU A 86 12.04 4.64 -3.64
C LEU A 86 11.17 5.69 -2.95
N ILE A 87 9.90 5.69 -3.33
CA ILE A 87 8.88 6.59 -2.81
C ILE A 87 8.05 5.79 -1.80
N VAL A 88 7.87 6.37 -0.62
CA VAL A 88 6.96 5.85 0.39
C VAL A 88 5.62 6.53 0.26
N VAL A 89 4.56 5.71 0.27
CA VAL A 89 3.18 6.16 0.40
C VAL A 89 2.79 6.02 1.85
N TYR A 90 2.28 7.08 2.46
CA TYR A 90 1.90 7.04 3.86
C TYR A 90 0.64 7.85 4.13
N GLU A 91 -0.11 7.40 5.12
CA GLU A 91 -1.29 8.06 5.65
C GLU A 91 -0.89 8.82 6.92
N GLU A 92 -1.24 10.10 6.98
CA GLU A 92 -1.16 10.90 8.20
C GLU A 92 -2.47 10.74 8.98
N ASP A 93 -2.36 10.28 10.22
CA ASP A 93 -3.48 10.13 11.14
C ASP A 93 -3.15 10.95 12.39
N SER A 94 -4.16 11.61 12.95
CA SER A 94 -4.09 12.32 14.24
C SER A 94 -3.43 11.52 15.37
N THR A 95 -3.47 10.19 15.29
CA THR A 95 -2.97 9.27 16.31
C THR A 95 -1.66 8.58 15.93
N LEU A 96 -1.51 8.12 14.69
CA LEU A 96 -0.32 7.41 14.23
C LEU A 96 -0.21 7.37 12.71
N ASN A 97 0.84 7.99 12.17
CA ASN A 97 1.17 7.89 10.75
C ASN A 97 1.49 6.43 10.36
N LYS A 98 1.05 6.01 9.18
CA LYS A 98 1.18 4.62 8.72
C LYS A 98 1.73 4.59 7.30
N VAL A 99 2.80 3.82 7.09
CA VAL A 99 3.23 3.47 5.73
C VAL A 99 2.20 2.55 5.10
N ILE A 100 1.74 2.93 3.91
CA ILE A 100 0.81 2.16 3.08
C ILE A 100 1.57 1.30 2.07
N GLY A 101 2.68 1.78 1.53
CA GLY A 101 3.47 1.00 0.57
C GLY A 101 4.69 1.73 0.04
N PHE A 102 5.41 1.05 -0.85
CA PHE A 102 6.61 1.57 -1.50
C PHE A 102 6.55 1.29 -2.99
N PHE A 103 7.02 2.26 -3.78
CA PHE A 103 7.23 2.05 -5.20
C PHE A 103 8.44 2.84 -5.70
N SER A 104 9.08 2.34 -6.76
CA SER A 104 10.00 3.12 -7.58
C SER A 104 9.30 3.52 -8.89
N THR A 105 9.87 4.51 -9.56
CA THR A 105 9.33 5.01 -10.82
C THR A 105 10.45 5.46 -11.75
N ASN A 106 10.18 5.32 -13.05
CA ASN A 106 11.06 5.81 -14.11
C ASN A 106 10.73 7.25 -14.55
N ILE A 107 9.84 7.95 -13.83
CA ILE A 107 9.53 9.35 -14.11
C ILE A 107 10.83 10.17 -14.04
N SER A 108 11.26 10.70 -15.19
CA SER A 108 12.44 11.54 -15.29
C SER A 108 12.14 12.94 -14.74
N ILE A 109 12.99 13.40 -13.81
CA ILE A 109 13.05 14.79 -13.38
C ILE A 109 14.36 15.36 -13.91
N SER A 110 14.29 16.47 -14.65
CA SER A 110 15.49 17.15 -15.15
C SER A 110 16.18 17.95 -14.05
N GLU A 111 17.49 18.13 -14.15
CA GLU A 111 18.26 18.97 -13.19
C GLU A 111 17.72 20.40 -13.12
N ASN A 112 17.30 20.96 -14.25
CA ASN A 112 16.69 22.29 -14.29
C ASN A 112 15.40 22.37 -13.45
N GLU A 113 14.55 21.35 -13.49
CA GLU A 113 13.32 21.30 -12.66
C GLU A 113 13.67 21.23 -11.17
N VAL A 114 14.74 20.51 -10.81
CA VAL A 114 15.21 20.42 -9.43
C VAL A 114 15.74 21.77 -8.94
N ASP A 115 16.61 22.41 -9.74
CA ASP A 115 17.22 23.69 -9.38
C ASP A 115 16.18 24.81 -9.29
N GLU A 116 15.17 24.82 -10.16
CA GLU A 116 14.06 25.77 -10.09
C GLU A 116 13.23 25.59 -8.81
N GLU A 117 12.93 24.34 -8.43
CA GLU A 117 12.20 24.04 -7.19
C GLU A 117 13.02 24.40 -5.94
N ILE A 118 14.34 24.21 -5.96
CA ILE A 118 15.25 24.67 -4.88
C ILE A 118 15.17 26.20 -4.73
N GLU A 119 15.35 26.93 -5.83
CA GLU A 119 15.36 28.40 -5.80
C GLU A 119 13.99 28.95 -5.37
N ASN A 120 12.89 28.33 -5.80
CA ASN A 120 11.54 28.68 -5.35
C ASN A 120 11.36 28.46 -3.84
N ASN A 121 11.82 27.33 -3.29
CA ASN A 121 11.76 27.06 -1.86
C ASN A 121 12.57 28.08 -1.05
N ILE A 122 13.79 28.41 -1.51
CA ILE A 122 14.62 29.45 -0.89
C ILE A 122 13.88 30.79 -0.90
N ASN A 123 13.34 31.20 -2.04
CA ASN A 123 12.63 32.47 -2.15
C ASN A 123 11.39 32.53 -1.26
N ASN A 124 10.64 31.44 -1.13
CA ASN A 124 9.50 31.34 -0.21
C ASN A 124 9.92 31.46 1.26
N GLU A 125 11.02 30.84 1.68
CA GLU A 125 11.54 31.01 3.04
C GLU A 125 12.01 32.44 3.32
N LEU A 126 12.65 33.10 2.33
CA LEU A 126 13.10 34.49 2.47
C LEU A 126 11.95 35.49 2.70
N LEU A 127 10.73 35.20 2.25
CA LEU A 127 9.56 36.05 2.49
C LEU A 127 9.21 36.19 3.97
N LYS A 128 9.64 35.24 4.82
CA LYS A 128 9.41 35.26 6.27
C LYS A 128 10.32 36.24 7.02
N PHE A 129 11.28 36.86 6.32
CA PHE A 129 12.29 37.73 6.91
C PHE A 129 12.25 39.14 6.31
N GLU A 130 12.66 40.09 7.14
CA GLU A 130 12.82 41.50 6.77
C GLU A 130 13.78 41.67 5.57
N PRO A 131 13.52 42.61 4.64
CA PRO A 131 14.30 42.76 3.40
C PRO A 131 15.82 42.84 3.61
N HIS A 132 16.24 43.58 4.63
CA HIS A 132 17.66 43.78 4.96
C HIS A 132 18.38 42.51 5.44
N ARG A 133 17.65 41.45 5.82
CA ARG A 133 18.22 40.16 6.25
C ARG A 133 18.22 39.10 5.15
N ARG A 134 17.48 39.32 4.05
CA ARG A 134 17.23 38.29 3.03
C ARG A 134 18.50 37.83 2.33
N GLU A 135 19.42 38.73 2.02
CA GLU A 135 20.64 38.38 1.28
C GLU A 135 21.59 37.48 2.09
N ALA A 136 21.81 37.82 3.36
CA ALA A 136 22.58 36.99 4.28
C ALA A 136 21.95 35.61 4.50
N ILE A 137 20.61 35.55 4.65
CA ILE A 137 19.88 34.28 4.80
C ILE A 137 19.92 33.45 3.51
N ARG A 138 19.85 34.07 2.33
CA ARG A 138 19.91 33.36 1.04
C ARG A 138 21.22 32.59 0.90
N TYR A 139 22.35 33.23 1.23
CA TYR A 139 23.67 32.56 1.18
C TYR A 139 23.70 31.34 2.11
N TYR A 140 23.20 31.49 3.33
CA TYR A 140 23.10 30.37 4.29
C TYR A 140 22.21 29.25 3.74
N LEU A 141 21.02 29.55 3.21
CA LEU A 141 20.10 28.53 2.68
C LEU A 141 20.69 27.78 1.48
N LYS A 142 21.40 28.46 0.57
CA LYS A 142 22.10 27.80 -0.55
C LYS A 142 23.19 26.84 -0.07
N SER A 143 23.81 27.12 1.08
CA SER A 143 24.80 26.22 1.69
C SER A 143 24.18 25.04 2.45
N TYR A 144 22.91 25.15 2.85
CA TYR A 144 22.14 24.16 3.62
C TYR A 144 21.03 23.54 2.77
N ASP A 145 21.31 23.30 1.49
CA ASP A 145 20.35 22.83 0.48
C ASP A 145 19.55 21.62 1.00
N PRO A 146 18.19 21.63 0.93
CA PRO A 146 17.39 20.46 1.26
C PRO A 146 17.89 19.22 0.49
N PRO A 147 17.78 18.01 1.07
CA PRO A 147 18.34 16.83 0.43
C PRO A 147 17.77 16.69 -1.00
N ARG A 148 18.58 16.85 -2.06
CA ARG A 148 18.14 16.79 -3.47
C ARG A 148 17.13 15.66 -3.76
N ARG A 149 17.31 14.48 -3.16
CA ARG A 149 16.38 13.33 -3.27
C ARG A 149 14.93 13.65 -2.89
N LEU A 150 14.73 14.53 -1.92
CA LEU A 150 13.44 14.92 -1.41
C LEU A 150 12.73 15.94 -2.32
N ILE A 151 13.49 16.87 -2.90
CA ILE A 151 12.95 17.75 -3.96
C ILE A 151 12.49 16.89 -5.14
N ILE A 152 13.31 15.91 -5.53
CA ILE A 152 12.94 14.96 -6.58
C ILE A 152 11.65 14.21 -6.22
N SER A 153 11.48 13.71 -4.98
CA SER A 153 10.23 13.02 -4.62
C SER A 153 9.01 13.93 -4.66
N LYS A 154 9.14 15.20 -4.26
CA LYS A 154 8.03 16.18 -4.35
C LYS A 154 7.66 16.49 -5.79
N LEU A 155 8.65 16.63 -6.67
CA LEU A 155 8.40 16.85 -8.09
C LEU A 155 7.74 15.63 -8.74
N ILE A 156 8.18 14.42 -8.37
CA ILE A 156 7.52 13.18 -8.79
C ILE A 156 6.08 13.15 -8.27
N GLU A 157 5.85 13.45 -7.00
CA GLU A 157 4.49 13.52 -6.42
C GLU A 157 3.60 14.49 -7.20
N LYS A 158 4.10 15.70 -7.50
CA LYS A 158 3.37 16.69 -8.30
C LYS A 158 3.04 16.16 -9.69
N LYS A 159 4.00 15.53 -10.38
CA LYS A 159 3.77 14.91 -11.70
C LYS A 159 2.75 13.77 -11.62
N ILE A 160 2.83 12.94 -10.58
CA ILE A 160 1.89 11.85 -10.34
C ILE A 160 0.49 12.40 -10.10
N LYS A 161 0.33 13.37 -9.20
CA LYS A 161 -0.97 13.98 -8.89
C LYS A 161 -1.58 14.67 -10.11
N ALA A 162 -0.77 15.41 -10.88
CA ALA A 162 -1.21 16.06 -12.11
C ALA A 162 -1.66 15.07 -13.19
N SER A 163 -1.07 13.87 -13.21
CA SER A 163 -1.30 12.87 -14.24
C SER A 163 -2.13 11.68 -13.75
N ILE A 164 -2.65 11.66 -12.53
CA ILE A 164 -3.19 10.45 -11.88
C ILE A 164 -4.27 9.74 -12.70
N ASN A 165 -5.02 10.49 -13.50
CA ASN A 165 -6.07 9.98 -14.38
C ASN A 165 -5.56 9.44 -15.73
N ASN A 166 -4.42 9.92 -16.19
CA ASN A 166 -3.79 9.56 -17.47
C ASN A 166 -2.45 8.83 -17.29
N LEU A 167 -2.09 8.53 -16.04
CA LEU A 167 -0.84 7.90 -15.67
C LEU A 167 -0.86 6.49 -16.21
N GLU A 168 0.18 6.13 -16.95
CA GLU A 168 0.49 4.72 -17.15
C GLU A 168 0.94 4.14 -15.81
N LEU A 169 -0.02 3.71 -14.98
CA LEU A 169 0.22 3.14 -13.65
C LEU A 169 1.15 1.91 -13.68
N ASN A 170 1.35 1.35 -14.87
CA ASN A 170 2.32 0.30 -15.14
C ASN A 170 3.77 0.77 -14.96
N ALA A 171 4.06 2.07 -15.10
CA ALA A 171 5.38 2.67 -14.87
C ALA A 171 5.78 2.72 -13.38
N LEU A 172 4.82 2.48 -12.47
CA LEU A 172 5.10 2.41 -11.03
C LEU A 172 5.41 0.97 -10.63
N ASN A 173 6.62 0.76 -10.12
CA ASN A 173 7.11 -0.55 -9.67
C ASN A 173 6.90 -0.67 -8.16
N TRP A 174 5.78 -1.28 -7.77
CA TRP A 174 5.43 -1.44 -6.35
C TRP A 174 6.23 -2.59 -5.72
N SER A 175 7.06 -2.25 -4.74
CA SER A 175 7.81 -3.23 -3.98
C SER A 175 6.93 -3.89 -2.92
N GLU A 176 5.99 -3.13 -2.34
CA GLU A 176 5.05 -3.61 -1.33
C GLU A 176 3.86 -2.66 -1.22
N VAL A 177 2.67 -3.21 -0.95
CA VAL A 177 1.47 -2.46 -0.58
C VAL A 177 0.75 -3.21 0.53
N LYS A 178 0.49 -2.52 1.64
CA LYS A 178 -0.28 -3.06 2.76
C LYS A 178 -1.74 -3.25 2.37
N ASN A 179 -2.38 -4.21 3.01
CA ASN A 179 -3.82 -4.46 2.90
C ASN A 179 -4.27 -4.85 1.48
N LEU A 180 -3.40 -5.49 0.70
CA LEU A 180 -3.83 -6.26 -0.47
C LEU A 180 -4.49 -7.56 -0.03
N HIS A 181 -5.58 -7.93 -0.71
CA HIS A 181 -6.36 -9.13 -0.45
C HIS A 181 -6.37 -10.01 -1.70
N VAL A 182 -6.25 -11.32 -1.49
CA VAL A 182 -6.52 -12.30 -2.55
C VAL A 182 -8.01 -12.63 -2.50
N HIS A 183 -8.68 -12.35 -3.61
CA HIS A 183 -10.10 -12.59 -3.83
C HIS A 183 -10.28 -13.88 -4.63
N HIS A 184 -11.12 -14.79 -4.11
CA HIS A 184 -11.59 -15.96 -4.84
C HIS A 184 -12.74 -15.55 -5.76
N LYS A 185 -12.58 -15.75 -7.07
CA LYS A 185 -13.62 -15.43 -8.08
C LYS A 185 -14.84 -16.35 -7.98
N TYR A 186 -14.67 -17.51 -7.35
CA TYR A 186 -15.73 -18.47 -7.04
C TYR A 186 -15.30 -19.35 -5.86
N TYR A 187 -16.28 -19.99 -5.23
CA TYR A 187 -16.05 -21.02 -4.22
C TYR A 187 -16.60 -22.35 -4.70
N GLN A 188 -15.86 -23.43 -4.48
CA GLN A 188 -16.23 -24.79 -4.83
C GLN A 188 -16.29 -25.66 -3.57
N MET A 189 -17.36 -26.44 -3.42
CA MET A 189 -17.53 -27.37 -2.30
C MET A 189 -16.35 -28.35 -2.21
N GLY A 190 -15.88 -28.60 -0.99
CA GLY A 190 -14.76 -29.51 -0.71
C GLY A 190 -13.37 -28.97 -1.03
N LYS A 191 -13.24 -27.79 -1.64
CA LYS A 191 -11.96 -27.24 -2.09
C LYS A 191 -11.28 -26.38 -1.01
N LEU A 192 -10.00 -26.62 -0.71
CA LEU A 192 -9.24 -25.82 0.24
C LEU A 192 -8.84 -24.47 -0.39
N PRO A 193 -8.62 -23.40 0.41
CA PRO A 193 -8.31 -22.08 -0.13
C PRO A 193 -7.13 -22.03 -1.10
N TRP A 194 -6.11 -22.87 -0.88
CA TRP A 194 -4.89 -22.93 -1.69
C TRP A 194 -4.96 -23.89 -2.89
N ASP A 195 -6.00 -24.73 -2.99
CA ASP A 195 -6.14 -25.70 -4.09
C ASP A 195 -6.74 -25.06 -5.37
N TYR A 196 -7.11 -23.78 -5.30
CA TYR A 196 -7.65 -23.05 -6.43
C TYR A 196 -6.57 -22.77 -7.46
N PRO A 197 -6.87 -22.93 -8.76
CA PRO A 197 -5.94 -22.55 -9.80
C PRO A 197 -5.76 -21.02 -9.76
N ASP A 198 -4.61 -20.56 -10.24
CA ASP A 198 -4.20 -19.17 -10.15
C ASP A 198 -5.21 -18.20 -10.76
N GLU A 199 -5.83 -18.56 -11.88
CA GLU A 199 -6.85 -17.76 -12.56
C GLU A 199 -8.13 -17.57 -11.75
N ALA A 200 -8.39 -18.42 -10.76
CA ALA A 200 -9.51 -18.28 -9.82
C ALA A 200 -9.21 -17.25 -8.70
N LEU A 201 -7.96 -16.78 -8.60
CA LEU A 201 -7.48 -15.88 -7.56
C LEU A 201 -7.01 -14.56 -8.17
N ILE A 202 -7.36 -13.45 -7.52
CA ILE A 202 -6.98 -12.11 -7.98
C ILE A 202 -6.64 -11.21 -6.80
N THR A 203 -5.54 -10.47 -6.91
CA THR A 203 -5.14 -9.49 -5.89
C THR A 203 -5.92 -8.20 -6.04
N LEU A 204 -6.54 -7.72 -4.97
CA LEU A 204 -7.33 -6.49 -4.92
C LEU A 204 -6.98 -5.68 -3.68
N CYS A 205 -7.01 -4.35 -3.76
CA CYS A 205 -7.03 -3.51 -2.57
C CYS A 205 -8.41 -3.61 -1.90
N TRP A 206 -8.49 -3.22 -0.62
CA TRP A 206 -9.74 -3.19 0.15
C TRP A 206 -10.92 -2.53 -0.60
N ARG A 207 -10.72 -1.32 -1.13
CA ARG A 207 -11.77 -0.56 -1.84
C ARG A 207 -12.29 -1.30 -3.08
N CYS A 208 -11.41 -1.90 -3.87
CA CYS A 208 -11.81 -2.66 -5.05
C CYS A 208 -12.47 -4.00 -4.67
N HIS A 209 -11.96 -4.68 -3.64
CA HIS A 209 -12.56 -5.91 -3.13
C HIS A 209 -14.00 -5.69 -2.67
N GLU A 210 -14.23 -4.65 -1.85
CA GLU A 210 -15.57 -4.29 -1.41
C GLU A 210 -16.47 -3.88 -2.59
N GLY A 211 -15.93 -3.11 -3.53
CA GLY A 211 -16.64 -2.66 -4.73
C GLY A 211 -17.12 -3.80 -5.63
N ILE A 212 -16.38 -4.91 -5.70
CA ILE A 212 -16.81 -6.14 -6.39
C ILE A 212 -18.02 -6.74 -5.67
N HIS A 213 -17.96 -6.97 -4.36
CA HIS A 213 -19.07 -7.58 -3.61
C HIS A 213 -20.33 -6.71 -3.55
N ARG A 214 -20.20 -5.40 -3.75
CA ARG A 214 -21.35 -4.49 -3.92
C ARG A 214 -22.04 -4.65 -5.28
N LYS A 215 -21.32 -5.07 -6.32
CA LYS A 215 -21.82 -5.16 -7.71
C LYS A 215 -22.25 -6.57 -8.09
N GLU A 216 -21.54 -7.57 -7.58
CA GLU A 216 -21.72 -8.97 -7.97
C GLU A 216 -21.57 -9.91 -6.76
N LYS A 217 -22.32 -11.02 -6.81
CA LYS A 217 -22.19 -12.11 -5.83
C LYS A 217 -21.19 -13.15 -6.33
N THR A 218 -20.40 -13.69 -5.42
CA THR A 218 -19.41 -14.73 -5.76
C THR A 218 -20.10 -16.05 -6.09
N LYS A 219 -19.72 -16.70 -7.19
CA LYS A 219 -20.34 -17.97 -7.63
C LYS A 219 -20.04 -19.09 -6.63
N TRP A 220 -21.03 -19.95 -6.39
CA TRP A 220 -20.90 -21.15 -5.58
C TRP A 220 -21.08 -22.40 -6.45
N LEU A 221 -20.08 -23.27 -6.44
CA LEU A 221 -19.99 -24.47 -7.26
C LEU A 221 -20.06 -25.72 -6.37
N ASN A 222 -20.69 -26.78 -6.89
CA ASN A 222 -20.64 -28.10 -6.27
C ASN A 222 -19.27 -28.77 -6.46
N GLU A 223 -19.09 -29.97 -5.90
CA GLU A 223 -17.84 -30.74 -5.99
C GLU A 223 -17.39 -30.99 -7.44
N ASN A 224 -18.35 -31.13 -8.37
CA ASN A 224 -18.10 -31.34 -9.80
C ASN A 224 -17.81 -30.05 -10.58
N GLY A 225 -17.73 -28.89 -9.92
CA GLY A 225 -17.47 -27.60 -10.55
C GLY A 225 -18.67 -26.98 -11.26
N GLN A 226 -19.88 -27.49 -11.06
CA GLN A 226 -21.10 -26.92 -11.63
C GLN A 226 -21.63 -25.82 -10.72
N VAL A 227 -22.04 -24.69 -11.29
CA VAL A 227 -22.62 -23.57 -10.53
C VAL A 227 -23.96 -23.99 -9.94
N VAL A 228 -24.06 -23.96 -8.62
CA VAL A 228 -25.29 -24.28 -7.86
C VAL A 228 -25.93 -23.04 -7.24
N GLY A 229 -25.23 -21.90 -7.24
CA GLY A 229 -25.78 -20.64 -6.74
C GLY A 229 -24.71 -19.57 -6.62
N SER A 230 -24.94 -18.63 -5.70
CA SER A 230 -24.03 -17.55 -5.37
C SER A 230 -24.00 -17.34 -3.86
N LEU A 231 -22.83 -17.01 -3.32
CA LEU A 231 -22.65 -16.70 -1.91
C LEU A 231 -23.13 -15.29 -1.58
N THR A 232 -23.62 -15.11 -0.36
CA THR A 232 -24.09 -13.84 0.18
C THR A 232 -22.98 -13.22 1.04
N PRO A 233 -22.38 -12.09 0.64
CA PRO A 233 -21.34 -11.45 1.44
C PRO A 233 -21.85 -11.04 2.82
N CYS A 234 -20.97 -11.11 3.82
CA CYS A 234 -21.25 -10.66 5.17
C CYS A 234 -21.75 -9.20 5.18
N LEU A 235 -22.90 -8.94 5.79
CA LEU A 235 -23.52 -7.60 5.84
C LEU A 235 -22.65 -6.52 6.52
N ARG A 236 -21.65 -6.91 7.33
CA ARG A 236 -20.75 -5.97 8.03
C ARG A 236 -19.47 -5.69 7.25
N CYS A 237 -18.76 -6.72 6.80
CA CYS A 237 -17.47 -6.58 6.12
C CYS A 237 -17.54 -6.73 4.60
N PHE A 238 -18.75 -6.89 4.05
CA PHE A 238 -19.01 -7.04 2.61
C PHE A 238 -18.11 -8.09 1.95
N GLY A 239 -17.95 -9.26 2.57
CA GLY A 239 -17.15 -10.35 2.02
C GLY A 239 -15.65 -10.30 2.31
N ALA A 240 -15.15 -9.25 2.98
CA ALA A 240 -13.70 -9.12 3.19
C ALA A 240 -13.17 -9.95 4.37
N GLY A 241 -13.98 -10.15 5.41
CA GLY A 241 -13.67 -10.96 6.59
C GLY A 241 -12.79 -10.28 7.64
N VAL A 242 -12.11 -9.19 7.29
CA VAL A 242 -11.26 -8.39 8.19
C VAL A 242 -11.54 -6.90 7.96
N PHE A 243 -10.98 -6.02 8.77
CA PHE A 243 -11.00 -4.57 8.69
C PHE A 243 -9.58 -4.08 8.98
N PRO A 244 -8.82 -3.65 7.95
CA PRO A 244 -7.42 -3.27 8.11
C PRO A 244 -7.15 -2.21 9.19
N GLU A 245 -8.08 -1.27 9.37
CA GLU A 245 -8.04 -0.22 10.39
C GLU A 245 -7.98 -0.78 11.82
N PHE A 246 -8.51 -1.99 12.04
CA PHE A 246 -8.53 -2.69 13.32
C PHE A 246 -7.48 -3.79 13.40
N ASN A 247 -6.45 -3.84 12.53
CA ASN A 247 -5.41 -4.87 12.58
C ASN A 247 -4.73 -5.02 13.97
N HIS A 248 -4.70 -3.96 14.77
CA HIS A 248 -4.17 -3.99 16.14
C HIS A 248 -5.09 -4.69 17.16
N VAL A 249 -6.35 -4.94 16.81
CA VAL A 249 -7.34 -5.67 17.63
C VAL A 249 -7.69 -6.97 16.91
N GLN A 250 -7.22 -8.11 17.44
CA GLN A 250 -7.50 -9.44 16.89
C GLN A 250 -7.25 -9.53 15.36
N ASN A 251 -6.18 -8.90 14.87
CA ASN A 251 -5.83 -8.84 13.44
C ASN A 251 -6.94 -8.30 12.54
N GLY A 252 -7.79 -7.42 13.08
CA GLY A 252 -8.86 -6.76 12.35
C GLY A 252 -10.02 -7.67 11.97
N ILE A 253 -10.12 -8.87 12.54
CA ILE A 253 -11.18 -9.82 12.15
C ILE A 253 -12.58 -9.21 12.27
N CYS A 254 -13.44 -9.47 11.28
CA CYS A 254 -14.81 -8.99 11.34
C CYS A 254 -15.59 -9.76 12.41
N PHE A 255 -15.84 -9.15 13.57
CA PHE A 255 -16.56 -9.81 14.69
C PHE A 255 -18.01 -10.22 14.39
N ARG A 256 -18.59 -9.84 13.23
CA ARG A 256 -19.93 -10.32 12.86
C ARG A 256 -19.88 -11.70 12.24
N CYS A 257 -19.08 -11.87 11.19
CA CYS A 257 -18.93 -13.16 10.53
C CYS A 257 -17.77 -13.97 11.10
N ASP A 258 -17.11 -13.45 12.12
CA ASP A 258 -15.87 -13.96 12.69
C ASP A 258 -14.86 -14.36 11.60
N GLY A 259 -14.67 -13.53 10.58
CA GLY A 259 -13.77 -13.83 9.44
C GLY A 259 -14.28 -14.78 8.36
N ALA A 260 -15.50 -15.33 8.46
CA ALA A 260 -16.05 -16.29 7.50
C ALA A 260 -16.39 -15.70 6.11
N LYS A 261 -16.45 -14.37 5.98
CA LYS A 261 -16.72 -13.60 4.75
C LYS A 261 -18.14 -13.71 4.19
N TYR A 262 -18.76 -14.88 4.16
CA TYR A 262 -20.08 -15.11 3.56
C TYR A 262 -21.06 -15.69 4.57
N GLU A 263 -22.35 -15.34 4.45
CA GLU A 263 -23.42 -15.79 5.37
C GLU A 263 -23.50 -17.32 5.41
N GLU A 264 -23.33 -17.98 4.27
CA GLU A 264 -23.35 -19.44 4.15
C GLU A 264 -22.20 -20.14 4.89
N PHE A 265 -21.16 -19.38 5.27
CA PHE A 265 -20.01 -19.87 6.05
C PHE A 265 -20.03 -19.41 7.51
N ILE A 266 -21.01 -18.59 7.92
CA ILE A 266 -21.16 -18.20 9.33
C ILE A 266 -21.78 -19.39 10.06
N THR A 267 -20.98 -20.07 10.87
CA THR A 267 -21.51 -21.07 11.80
C THR A 267 -22.15 -20.34 12.97
N ASN A 268 -23.47 -20.50 13.16
CA ASN A 268 -24.10 -20.12 14.42
C ASN A 268 -23.50 -21.01 15.52
N HIS A 269 -22.82 -20.39 16.48
CA HIS A 269 -22.32 -21.05 17.67
C HIS A 269 -23.47 -21.46 18.60
#